data_AF-G4YIB0-F1
#
_entry.id   AF-G4YIB0-F1
#
_cell.length_a   1.000
_cell.length_b   1.000
_cell.length_c   1.000
_cell.angle_alpha   90.00
_cell.angle_beta   90.00
_cell.angle_gamma   90.00
#
_symmetry.space_group_name_H-M   'P 1'
#
loop_
_entity.id
_entity.type
_entity.pdbx_description
1 polymer ?
#
loop_
_entity_poly.entity_id
_entity_poly.type
_entity_poly.pdbx_seq_one_letter_code
_entity_poly.pdbx_strand_id
1 'polypeptide(L)'
;MTFYLLSEGLTCVGICSGAYESLKVLSRVEKGVDTATLASVLEFWIVLAAAAIFQQYLEFFISWFPFYYLFKCILLGLLLTPSKHFPHLLFEGFIRPAVVTLKRELDMNVLPVVESLIMKHGHWFNSKLLARSLQLSSEEELLELERDLQEKLTQVRDEIRGR
;
A
#
# COMPACT_ATOMS: atom_id res chain seq x y z
N MET A 1 -35.83 4.68 -3.61
CA MET A 1 -35.54 3.35 -3.01
C MET A 1 -34.82 2.43 -4.00
N THR A 2 -35.42 2.12 -5.16
CA THR A 2 -34.89 1.12 -6.12
C THR A 2 -33.47 1.43 -6.64
N PHE A 3 -33.20 2.69 -7.00
CA PHE A 3 -31.88 3.08 -7.52
C PHE A 3 -30.77 3.10 -6.46
N TYR A 4 -31.11 3.35 -5.19
CA TYR A 4 -30.17 3.28 -4.07
C TYR A 4 -29.72 1.84 -3.84
N LEU A 5 -30.69 0.91 -3.71
CA LEU A 5 -30.44 -0.51 -3.55
C LEU A 5 -29.68 -1.10 -4.75
N LEU A 6 -29.99 -0.62 -5.97
CA LEU A 6 -29.25 -1.00 -7.17
C LEU A 6 -27.78 -0.57 -7.08
N SER A 7 -27.50 0.65 -6.62
CA SER A 7 -26.12 1.14 -6.50
C SER A 7 -25.32 0.35 -5.46
N GLU A 8 -25.93 0.04 -4.31
CA GLU A 8 -25.31 -0.78 -3.27
C GLU A 8 -25.04 -2.22 -3.75
N GLY A 9 -26.01 -2.81 -4.45
CA GLY A 9 -25.82 -4.12 -5.07
C GLY A 9 -24.66 -4.13 -6.08
N LEU A 10 -24.52 -3.05 -6.86
CA LEU A 10 -23.44 -2.92 -7.85
C LEU A 10 -22.06 -2.78 -7.18
N THR A 11 -21.97 -2.09 -6.04
CA THR A 11 -20.76 -2.02 -5.22
C THR A 11 -20.37 -3.40 -4.67
N CYS A 12 -21.33 -4.16 -4.15
CA CYS A 12 -21.11 -5.53 -3.70
C CYS A 12 -20.58 -6.42 -4.84
N VAL A 13 -21.16 -6.30 -6.04
CA VAL A 13 -20.70 -7.02 -7.23
C VAL A 13 -19.26 -6.63 -7.58
N GLY A 14 -18.89 -5.35 -7.48
CA GLY A 14 -17.52 -4.89 -7.71
C GLY A 14 -16.51 -5.45 -6.73
N ILE A 15 -16.86 -5.48 -5.45
CA ILE A 15 -16.01 -6.07 -4.41
C ILE A 15 -15.85 -7.58 -4.64
N CYS A 16 -16.95 -8.29 -4.91
CA CYS A 16 -16.91 -9.72 -5.21
C CYS A 16 -16.12 -10.04 -6.49
N SER A 17 -16.26 -9.21 -7.54
CA SER A 17 -15.51 -9.36 -8.79
C SER A 17 -14.01 -9.15 -8.58
N GLY A 18 -13.63 -8.08 -7.86
CA GLY A 18 -12.23 -7.84 -7.49
C GLY A 18 -11.67 -8.98 -6.64
N ALA A 19 -12.43 -9.47 -5.66
CA ALA A 19 -12.01 -10.58 -4.79
C ALA A 19 -11.82 -11.88 -5.59
N TYR A 20 -12.71 -12.17 -6.54
CA TYR A 20 -12.60 -13.33 -7.42
C TYR A 20 -11.33 -13.27 -8.29
N GLU A 21 -11.05 -12.12 -8.92
CA GLU A 21 -9.83 -11.96 -9.72
C GLU A 21 -8.56 -12.03 -8.86
N SER A 22 -8.57 -11.45 -7.66
CA SER A 22 -7.46 -11.60 -6.69
C SER A 22 -7.21 -13.07 -6.31
N LEU A 23 -8.26 -13.84 -6.01
CA LEU A 23 -8.14 -15.26 -5.67
C LEU A 23 -7.65 -16.10 -6.84
N LYS A 24 -8.13 -15.80 -8.05
CA LYS A 24 -7.68 -16.45 -9.29
C LYS A 24 -6.20 -16.17 -9.57
N VAL A 25 -5.72 -14.96 -9.30
CA VAL A 25 -4.30 -14.61 -9.39
C VAL A 25 -3.50 -15.37 -8.32
N LEU A 26 -3.94 -15.34 -7.06
CA LEU A 26 -3.26 -16.01 -5.95
C LEU A 26 -3.11 -17.52 -6.19
N SER A 27 -4.15 -18.15 -6.73
CA SER A 27 -4.17 -19.60 -7.06
C SER A 27 -3.21 -19.97 -8.20
N ARG A 28 -2.70 -18.97 -8.93
CA ARG A 28 -1.76 -19.14 -10.03
C ARG A 28 -0.35 -18.64 -9.68
N VAL A 29 -0.14 -18.02 -8.52
CA VAL A 29 1.17 -17.49 -8.08
C VAL A 29 2.24 -18.58 -8.11
N GLU A 30 1.91 -19.78 -7.63
CA GLU A 30 2.84 -20.92 -7.60
C GLU A 30 3.21 -21.45 -9.00
N LYS A 31 2.41 -21.13 -10.02
CA LYS A 31 2.62 -21.54 -11.41
C LYS A 31 3.38 -20.50 -12.25
N GLY A 32 3.85 -19.41 -11.63
CA GLY A 32 4.52 -18.30 -12.31
C GLY A 32 3.51 -17.36 -12.97
N VAL A 33 2.88 -16.49 -12.18
CA VAL A 33 2.01 -15.42 -12.68
C VAL A 33 2.84 -14.24 -13.17
N ASP A 34 2.47 -13.73 -14.35
CA ASP A 34 3.02 -12.48 -14.87
C ASP A 34 2.70 -11.30 -13.94
N THR A 35 3.72 -10.51 -13.61
CA THR A 35 3.60 -9.30 -12.79
C THR A 35 2.59 -8.30 -13.36
N ALA A 36 2.43 -8.26 -14.69
CA ALA A 36 1.44 -7.44 -15.37
C ALA A 36 -0.01 -7.83 -15.01
N THR A 37 -0.28 -9.12 -14.79
CA THR A 37 -1.62 -9.58 -14.38
C THR A 37 -1.93 -9.13 -12.96
N LEU A 38 -0.94 -9.23 -12.06
CA LEU A 38 -1.05 -8.74 -10.68
C LEU A 38 -1.27 -7.22 -10.64
N ALA A 39 -0.51 -6.46 -11.44
CA ALA A 39 -0.66 -5.03 -11.57
C ALA A 39 -2.08 -4.66 -12.03
N SER A 40 -2.64 -5.36 -13.02
CA SER A 40 -4.00 -5.07 -13.51
C SER A 40 -5.10 -5.26 -12.46
N VAL A 41 -4.93 -6.22 -11.55
CA VAL A 41 -5.86 -6.41 -10.42
C VAL A 41 -5.72 -5.26 -9.41
N LEU A 42 -4.49 -4.82 -9.14
CA LEU A 42 -4.24 -3.71 -8.23
C LEU A 42 -4.75 -2.38 -8.79
N GLU A 43 -4.58 -2.13 -10.09
CA GLU A 43 -5.15 -0.97 -10.78
C GLU A 43 -6.67 -0.92 -10.62
N PHE A 44 -7.34 -2.06 -10.81
CA PHE A 44 -8.79 -2.17 -10.58
C PHE A 44 -9.18 -1.78 -9.14
N TRP A 45 -8.48 -2.31 -8.14
CA TRP A 45 -8.74 -1.97 -6.73
C TRP A 45 -8.54 -0.49 -6.42
N ILE A 46 -7.49 0.12 -6.97
CA ILE A 46 -7.20 1.54 -6.73
C ILE A 46 -8.27 2.42 -7.38
N VAL A 47 -8.68 2.12 -8.61
CA VAL A 47 -9.74 2.88 -9.29
C VAL A 47 -11.09 2.66 -8.59
N LEU A 48 -11.39 1.44 -8.13
CA LEU A 48 -12.60 1.14 -7.36
C LEU A 48 -12.66 1.94 -6.05
N ALA A 49 -11.54 2.01 -5.31
CA ALA A 49 -11.46 2.79 -4.08
C ALA A 49 -11.61 4.30 -4.35
N ALA A 50 -10.94 4.83 -5.38
CA ALA A 50 -11.07 6.24 -5.77
C ALA A 50 -12.51 6.58 -6.18
N ALA A 51 -13.16 5.71 -6.95
CA ALA A 51 -14.56 5.86 -7.34
C ALA A 51 -15.49 5.82 -6.12
N ALA A 52 -15.27 4.93 -5.16
CA ALA A 52 -16.06 4.85 -3.93
C ALA A 52 -15.95 6.13 -3.09
N ILE A 53 -14.73 6.67 -2.93
CA ILE A 53 -14.49 7.94 -2.23
C ILE A 53 -15.22 9.08 -2.95
N PHE A 54 -15.06 9.18 -4.28
CA PHE A 54 -15.72 10.21 -5.07
C PHE A 54 -17.24 10.12 -4.99
N GLN A 55 -17.80 8.91 -5.04
CA GLN A 55 -19.23 8.67 -4.86
C GLN A 55 -19.73 9.13 -3.49
N GLN A 56 -18.97 8.90 -2.42
CA GLN A 56 -19.31 9.39 -1.09
C GLN A 56 -19.43 10.92 -1.06
N TYR A 57 -18.49 11.62 -1.70
CA TYR A 57 -18.56 13.08 -1.82
C TYR A 57 -19.74 13.54 -2.67
N LEU A 58 -19.97 12.92 -3.83
CA LEU A 58 -21.11 13.29 -4.68
C LEU A 58 -22.45 13.03 -4.00
N GLU A 59 -22.57 11.99 -3.17
CA GLU A 59 -23.77 11.72 -2.40
C GLU A 59 -24.03 12.81 -1.35
N PHE A 60 -22.96 13.32 -0.73
CA PHE A 60 -23.06 14.45 0.18
C PHE A 60 -23.50 15.75 -0.52
N PHE A 61 -22.97 16.04 -1.72
CA PHE A 61 -23.22 17.31 -2.41
C PHE A 61 -24.41 17.32 -3.38
N ILE A 62 -24.70 16.20 -4.05
CA ILE A 62 -25.58 16.13 -5.24
C ILE A 62 -26.77 15.17 -5.04
N SER A 63 -26.95 14.58 -3.85
CA SER A 63 -28.06 13.64 -3.57
C SER A 63 -29.46 14.20 -3.79
N TRP A 64 -29.63 15.53 -3.80
CA TRP A 64 -30.91 16.19 -4.08
C TRP A 64 -31.25 16.26 -5.58
N PHE A 65 -30.30 15.99 -6.49
CA PHE A 65 -30.50 16.07 -7.93
C PHE A 65 -31.09 14.77 -8.50
N PRO A 66 -32.19 14.81 -9.28
CA PRO A 66 -32.97 13.62 -9.65
C PRO A 66 -32.26 12.62 -10.59
N PHE A 67 -31.17 13.02 -11.27
CA PHE A 67 -30.40 12.15 -12.17
C PHE A 67 -29.10 11.60 -11.58
N TYR A 68 -28.79 11.92 -10.32
CA TYR A 68 -27.53 11.53 -9.68
C TYR A 68 -27.31 10.00 -9.67
N TYR A 69 -28.32 9.24 -9.25
CA TYR A 69 -28.21 7.78 -9.15
C TYR A 69 -28.03 7.10 -10.50
N LEU A 70 -28.54 7.69 -11.59
CA LEU A 70 -28.35 7.16 -12.94
C LEU A 70 -26.88 7.27 -13.35
N PHE A 71 -26.26 8.43 -13.09
CA PHE A 71 -24.84 8.65 -13.32
C PHE A 71 -23.97 7.76 -12.43
N LYS A 72 -24.35 7.58 -11.15
CA LYS A 72 -23.70 6.66 -10.20
C LYS A 72 -23.65 5.23 -10.77
N CYS A 73 -24.79 4.73 -11.27
CA CYS A 73 -24.88 3.39 -11.87
C CYS A 73 -24.09 3.27 -13.18
N ILE A 74 -24.11 4.30 -14.05
CA ILE A 74 -23.33 4.30 -15.30
C ILE A 74 -21.83 4.25 -14.99
N LEU A 75 -21.34 5.10 -14.08
CA LEU A 75 -19.93 5.14 -13.71
C LEU A 75 -19.46 3.80 -13.16
N LEU A 76 -20.26 3.20 -12.27
CA LEU A 76 -19.92 1.92 -11.65
C LEU A 76 -20.04 0.76 -12.64
N GLY A 77 -21.04 0.78 -13.53
CA GLY A 77 -21.18 -0.20 -14.62
C GLY A 77 -20.03 -0.13 -15.63
N LEU A 78 -19.53 1.06 -15.94
CA LEU A 78 -18.37 1.25 -16.81
C LEU A 78 -17.08 0.71 -16.17
N LEU A 79 -16.97 0.82 -14.84
CA LEU A 79 -15.85 0.28 -14.08
C LEU A 79 -15.90 -1.25 -13.95
N LEU A 80 -17.10 -1.81 -13.83
CA LEU A 80 -17.37 -3.25 -13.81
C LEU A 80 -17.33 -3.89 -15.19
N THR A 81 -17.26 -3.08 -16.26
CA THR A 81 -17.18 -3.59 -17.60
C THR A 81 -15.90 -4.42 -17.71
N PRO A 82 -15.97 -5.68 -18.20
CA PRO A 82 -14.82 -6.60 -18.24
C PRO A 82 -13.68 -6.12 -19.15
N SER A 83 -13.86 -4.97 -19.81
CA SER A 83 -12.86 -4.32 -20.61
C SER A 83 -11.91 -3.52 -19.72
N LYS A 84 -10.69 -4.04 -19.52
CA LYS A 84 -9.62 -3.44 -18.69
C LYS A 84 -9.18 -2.04 -19.15
N HIS A 85 -9.69 -1.52 -20.26
CA HIS A 85 -9.33 -0.22 -20.81
C HIS A 85 -9.73 0.95 -19.92
N PHE A 86 -10.94 0.95 -19.34
CA PHE A 86 -11.42 2.11 -18.58
C PHE A 86 -10.69 2.30 -17.22
N PRO A 87 -10.51 1.24 -16.39
CA PRO A 87 -9.71 1.34 -15.18
C PRO A 87 -8.26 1.74 -15.47
N HIS A 88 -7.65 1.17 -16.50
CA HIS A 88 -6.26 1.46 -16.87
C HIS A 88 -6.07 2.93 -17.31
N LEU A 89 -6.99 3.47 -18.11
CA LEU A 89 -6.96 4.88 -18.53
C LEU A 89 -7.11 5.84 -17.34
N LEU A 90 -8.00 5.54 -16.39
CA LEU A 90 -8.14 6.35 -15.17
C LEU A 90 -6.91 6.25 -14.27
N PHE A 91 -6.31 5.06 -14.20
CA PHE A 91 -5.11 4.84 -13.42
C PHE A 91 -3.94 5.66 -13.96
N GLU A 92 -3.63 5.54 -15.25
CA GLU A 92 -2.53 6.28 -15.89
C GLU A 92 -2.77 7.80 -15.89
N GLY A 93 -4.02 8.24 -16.12
CA GLY A 93 -4.35 9.65 -16.28
C GLY A 93 -4.39 10.44 -14.98
N PHE A 94 -5.04 9.91 -13.94
CA PHE A 94 -5.30 10.65 -12.70
C PHE A 94 -4.53 10.11 -11.51
N ILE A 95 -4.54 8.79 -11.33
CA ILE A 95 -4.02 8.18 -10.11
C ILE A 95 -2.49 8.16 -10.12
N ARG A 96 -1.87 7.78 -11.23
CA ARG A 96 -0.42 7.72 -11.38
C ARG A 96 0.27 9.07 -11.09
N PRO A 97 -0.14 10.21 -11.69
CA PRO A 97 0.47 11.50 -11.35
C PRO A 97 0.19 11.93 -9.91
N ALA A 98 -0.98 11.61 -9.35
CA ALA A 98 -1.29 11.89 -7.95
C ALA A 98 -0.37 11.12 -6.99
N VAL A 99 -0.16 9.82 -7.23
CA VAL A 99 0.72 8.97 -6.42
C VAL A 99 2.18 9.43 -6.52
N VAL A 100 2.66 9.78 -7.71
CA VAL A 100 4.03 10.29 -7.88
C VAL A 100 4.23 11.59 -7.11
N THR A 101 3.25 12.50 -7.16
CA THR A 101 3.30 13.77 -6.43
C THR A 101 3.26 13.54 -4.92
N LEU A 102 2.37 12.67 -4.45
CA LEU A 102 2.25 12.33 -3.02
C LEU A 102 3.52 11.65 -2.50
N LYS A 103 4.09 10.72 -3.26
CA LYS A 103 5.35 10.06 -2.90
C LYS A 103 6.49 11.07 -2.78
N ARG A 104 6.58 12.00 -3.75
CA ARG A 104 7.57 13.08 -3.70
C ARG A 104 7.41 13.93 -2.44
N GLU A 105 6.18 14.27 -2.08
CA GLU A 105 5.89 15.05 -0.87
C GLU A 105 6.26 14.28 0.41
N LEU A 106 5.95 12.98 0.45
CA LEU A 106 6.27 12.10 1.58
C LEU A 106 7.79 11.94 1.75
N ASP A 107 8.50 11.74 0.64
CA ASP A 107 9.95 11.60 0.60
C ASP A 107 10.66 12.90 1.04
N MET A 108 10.11 14.06 0.68
CA MET A 108 10.69 15.36 1.04
C MET A 108 10.36 15.79 2.48
N ASN A 109 9.16 15.50 2.98
CA ASN A 109 8.69 16.06 4.25
C ASN A 109 8.70 15.06 5.41
N VAL A 110 8.36 13.80 5.16
CA VAL A 110 8.14 12.81 6.24
C VAL A 110 9.38 11.97 6.47
N LEU A 111 10.01 11.48 5.41
CA LEU A 111 11.22 10.66 5.48
C LEU A 111 12.37 11.31 6.29
N PRO A 112 12.77 12.58 6.06
CA PRO A 112 13.86 13.18 6.85
C PRO A 112 13.49 13.36 8.32
N VAL A 113 12.21 13.61 8.64
CA VAL A 113 11.74 13.72 10.02
C VAL A 113 11.83 12.36 10.71
N VAL A 114 11.36 11.30 10.06
CA VAL A 114 11.45 9.93 10.57
C VAL A 114 12.90 9.50 10.75
N GLU A 115 13.77 9.76 9.78
CA GLU A 115 15.20 9.48 9.89
C GLU A 115 15.84 10.22 11.07
N SER A 116 15.53 11.52 11.25
CA SER A 116 16.04 12.28 12.39
C SER A 116 15.54 11.75 13.75
N LEU A 117 14.29 11.27 13.81
CA LEU A 117 13.70 10.65 14.99
C LEU A 117 14.35 9.30 15.31
N ILE A 118 14.58 8.46 14.28
CA ILE A 118 15.27 7.18 14.40
C ILE A 118 16.71 7.40 14.83
N MET A 119 17.42 8.39 14.29
CA MET A 119 18.79 8.68 14.70
C MET A 119 18.86 9.19 16.15
N LYS A 120 17.88 10.00 16.56
CA LYS A 120 17.82 10.56 17.93
C LYS A 120 17.46 9.52 18.99
N HIS A 121 16.54 8.60 18.69
CA HIS A 121 16.08 7.58 19.65
C HIS A 121 16.74 6.21 19.46
N GLY A 122 17.31 5.93 18.29
CA GLY A 122 17.88 4.64 17.92
C GLY A 122 19.08 4.27 18.78
N HIS A 123 19.96 5.23 19.11
CA HIS A 123 21.08 4.99 20.02
C HIS A 123 20.61 4.61 21.43
N TRP A 124 19.57 5.29 21.94
CA TRP A 124 18.98 5.00 23.25
C TRP A 124 18.23 3.66 23.26
N PHE A 125 17.50 3.34 22.19
CA PHE A 125 16.75 2.09 22.07
C PHE A 125 17.71 0.89 21.96
N ASN A 126 18.76 1.02 21.17
CA ASN A 126 19.80 0.00 21.05
C ASN A 126 20.51 -0.22 22.40
N SER A 127 20.90 0.86 23.10
CA SER A 127 21.54 0.71 24.43
C SER A 127 20.62 0.08 25.48
N LYS A 128 19.33 0.39 25.44
CA LYS A 128 18.35 -0.21 26.37
C LYS A 128 18.07 -1.67 26.08
N LEU A 129 17.99 -2.03 24.80
CA LEU A 129 17.84 -3.43 24.38
C LEU A 129 19.08 -4.23 24.74
N LEU A 130 20.28 -3.73 24.44
CA LEU A 130 21.54 -4.37 24.81
C LEU A 130 21.64 -4.57 26.33
N ALA A 131 21.31 -3.54 27.13
CA ALA A 131 21.30 -3.66 28.59
C ALA A 131 20.31 -4.70 29.10
N ARG A 132 19.19 -4.90 28.40
CA ARG A 132 18.18 -5.90 28.77
C ARG A 132 18.56 -7.32 28.31
N SER A 133 19.15 -7.45 27.13
CA SER A 133 19.70 -8.71 26.63
C SER A 133 20.85 -9.20 27.52
N LEU A 134 21.74 -8.29 27.94
CA LEU A 134 22.84 -8.57 28.89
C LEU A 134 22.35 -9.10 30.25
N GLN A 135 21.15 -8.72 30.69
CA GLN A 135 20.57 -9.22 31.94
C GLN A 135 19.87 -10.57 31.82
N LEU A 136 19.50 -10.98 30.60
CA LEU A 136 18.74 -12.20 30.35
C LEU A 136 19.61 -13.35 29.83
N SER A 137 20.81 -13.08 29.32
CA SER A 137 21.67 -14.07 28.67
C SER A 137 22.69 -14.73 29.61
N SER A 138 22.99 -16.01 29.35
CA SER A 138 24.04 -16.82 29.99
C SER A 138 25.44 -16.34 29.60
N GLU A 139 26.48 -16.60 30.40
CA GLU A 139 27.87 -16.17 30.11
C GLU A 139 28.37 -16.61 28.71
N GLU A 140 27.95 -17.77 28.23
CA GLU A 140 28.30 -18.27 26.89
C GLU A 140 27.71 -17.42 25.76
N GLU A 141 26.44 -16.99 25.88
CA GLU A 141 25.79 -16.14 24.89
C GLU A 141 26.37 -14.73 24.87
N LEU A 142 26.89 -14.26 26.01
CA LEU A 142 27.51 -12.96 26.16
C LEU A 142 28.87 -12.89 25.44
N LEU A 143 29.65 -13.98 25.53
CA LEU A 143 30.90 -14.15 24.77
C LEU A 143 30.64 -14.25 23.25
N GLU A 144 29.58 -14.93 22.83
CA GLU A 144 29.21 -15.02 21.42
C GLU A 144 28.80 -13.64 20.86
N LEU A 145 28.01 -12.88 21.62
CA LEU A 145 27.58 -11.54 21.25
C LEU A 145 28.74 -10.54 21.19
N GLU A 146 29.69 -10.60 22.12
CA GLU A 146 30.90 -9.77 22.09
C GLU A 146 31.71 -10.04 20.82
N ARG A 147 31.90 -11.31 20.48
CA ARG A 147 32.63 -11.71 19.28
C ARG A 147 31.96 -11.19 18.01
N ASP A 148 30.63 -11.31 17.93
CA ASP A 148 29.86 -10.85 16.77
C ASP A 148 29.91 -9.31 16.63
N LEU A 149 29.87 -8.57 17.75
CA LEU A 149 30.05 -7.11 17.75
C LEU A 149 31.44 -6.69 17.29
N GLN A 150 32.49 -7.40 17.71
CA GLN A 150 33.86 -7.14 17.27
C GLN A 150 34.02 -7.42 15.76
N GLU A 151 33.38 -8.47 15.25
CA GLU A 151 33.37 -8.82 13.83
C GLU A 151 32.64 -7.74 13.00
N LYS A 152 31.48 -7.26 13.46
CA LYS A 152 30.78 -6.14 12.80
C LYS A 152 31.57 -4.84 12.82
N LEU A 153 32.26 -4.53 13.93
CA LEU A 153 33.11 -3.34 14.04
C LEU A 153 34.32 -3.39 13.10
N THR A 154 34.93 -4.57 12.94
CA THR A 154 36.04 -4.76 11.99
C THR A 154 35.55 -4.63 10.56
N GLN A 155 34.41 -5.24 10.23
CA GLN A 155 33.79 -5.11 8.91
C GLN A 155 33.50 -3.64 8.52
N VAL A 156 32.84 -2.87 9.40
CA VAL A 156 32.53 -1.45 9.15
C VAL A 156 33.80 -0.61 9.00
N ARG A 157 34.84 -0.90 9.79
CA ARG A 157 36.13 -0.20 9.71
C ARG A 157 36.82 -0.43 8.38
N ASP A 158 36.79 -1.66 7.88
CA ASP A 158 37.37 -2.00 6.58
C ASP A 158 36.59 -1.38 5.42
N GLU A 159 35.26 -1.32 5.53
CA GLU A 159 34.40 -0.69 4.54
C GLU A 159 34.63 0.84 4.44
N ILE A 160 34.88 1.51 5.57
CA ILE A 160 35.25 2.94 5.60
C ILE A 160 36.66 3.15 5.04
N ARG A 161 37.60 2.23 5.27
CA ARG A 161 39.00 2.37 4.82
C ARG A 161 39.20 2.02 3.33
N GLY A 162 38.33 1.20 2.77
CA GLY A 162 38.30 0.86 1.35
C GLY A 162 37.55 1.87 0.47
N ARG A 163 36.88 2.86 1.08
CA ARG A 163 36.18 3.96 0.40
C ARG A 163 37.05 5.21 0.33
#